data_AF-A0AAF0MND3-F1
#
_entry.id   AF-A0AAF0MND3-F1
#
_cell.length_a   1.000
_cell.length_b   1.000
_cell.length_c   1.000
_cell.angle_alpha   90.00
_cell.angle_beta   90.00
_cell.angle_gamma   90.00
#
_symmetry.space_group_name_H-M   'P 1'
#
loop_
_entity.id
_entity.type
_entity.pdbx_description
1 polymer ?
#
loop_
_entity_poly.entity_id
_entity_poly.type
_entity_poly.pdbx_seq_one_letter_code
_entity_poly.pdbx_strand_id
1 'polypeptide(L)'
;MVCDDCERCKTLGYKFCIRCGANFAMEAPIADYRVKPPEGRHPILEKTPFPGAWLFLILAIASIGLMLYYFGTTMEYAGTRQDVLYLFFWEMVKFVTLEPLQVQILFAFIGVCSIASLIMVIIDSKEFFKGGDKYVERASKTPLYWIGVLFGSTLVLESAIIVLLQLAGADVKVPDPLANLDFTEALYEYSFAGVWEEIVFRVVLMGIPMMIIAIAGRQKDFWKYPFGGFGVSRAAVILMIVSSIIFAYAHASGWGWWKSFTVLLGGLMFGYLFMRFGIHVTILVHLINDFFAVWLMAVDLWFTLPFLLILIFGVLTLPVMFVKTWYGIKHLKTMSNTGFKKDEPPEDPPQDNMGSNIY
;
A
#
# COMPACT_ATOMS: atom_id res chain seq x y z
N MET A 1 -22.03 24.36 11.16
CA MET A 1 -22.77 23.82 10.00
C MET A 1 -22.17 22.48 9.63
N VAL A 2 -22.97 21.41 9.60
CA VAL A 2 -22.52 20.06 9.21
C VAL A 2 -22.35 20.05 7.69
N CYS A 3 -21.17 19.71 7.19
CA CYS A 3 -20.95 19.53 5.76
C CYS A 3 -21.75 18.32 5.27
N ASP A 4 -22.65 18.57 4.33
CA ASP A 4 -23.52 17.62 3.63
C ASP A 4 -22.75 16.51 2.87
N ASP A 5 -21.51 16.77 2.47
CA ASP A 5 -20.66 15.79 1.77
C ASP A 5 -19.84 14.90 2.72
N CYS A 6 -19.89 15.14 4.04
CA CYS A 6 -19.10 14.36 4.98
C CYS A 6 -19.49 12.88 4.98
N GLU A 7 -20.79 12.58 5.03
CA GLU A 7 -21.26 11.20 5.07
C GLU A 7 -20.94 10.46 3.77
N ARG A 8 -21.04 11.15 2.63
CA ARG A 8 -20.61 10.61 1.34
C ARG A 8 -19.11 10.33 1.30
N CYS A 9 -18.28 11.25 1.76
CA CYS A 9 -16.83 11.03 1.80
C CYS A 9 -16.46 9.84 2.71
N LYS A 10 -17.16 9.69 3.85
CA LYS A 10 -17.04 8.50 4.67
C LYS A 10 -17.43 7.26 3.87
N THR A 11 -18.54 7.27 3.12
CA THR A 11 -19.02 6.10 2.34
C THR A 11 -18.11 5.73 1.19
N LEU A 12 -17.34 6.71 0.69
CA LEU A 12 -16.30 6.49 -0.32
C LEU A 12 -14.98 6.01 0.28
N GLY A 13 -14.90 5.91 1.62
CA GLY A 13 -13.74 5.45 2.36
C GLY A 13 -12.63 6.49 2.50
N TYR A 14 -12.95 7.78 2.41
CA TYR A 14 -11.98 8.86 2.57
C TYR A 14 -11.60 9.03 4.04
N LYS A 15 -10.33 9.40 4.30
CA LYS A 15 -9.85 9.81 5.63
C LYS A 15 -10.25 11.23 5.99
N PHE A 16 -10.73 12.01 5.04
CA PHE A 16 -11.21 13.37 5.27
C PHE A 16 -12.34 13.72 4.30
N CYS A 17 -13.17 14.70 4.66
CA CYS A 17 -14.15 15.24 3.75
C CYS A 17 -13.46 16.04 2.65
N ILE A 18 -13.69 15.71 1.39
CA ILE A 18 -13.16 16.45 0.23
C ILE A 18 -13.61 17.93 0.25
N ARG A 19 -14.87 18.19 0.66
CA ARG A 19 -15.49 19.52 0.60
C ARG A 19 -15.12 20.43 1.76
N CYS A 20 -15.10 19.91 2.98
CA CYS A 20 -14.90 20.71 4.19
C CYS A 20 -13.65 20.37 5.00
N GLY A 21 -12.94 19.29 4.66
CA GLY A 21 -11.68 18.94 5.32
C GLY A 21 -11.78 18.24 6.65
N ALA A 22 -13.00 18.00 7.14
CA ALA A 22 -13.23 17.26 8.37
C ALA A 22 -12.44 15.95 8.34
N ASN A 23 -11.55 15.76 9.30
CA ASN A 23 -10.75 14.55 9.43
C ASN A 23 -11.63 13.44 10.02
N PHE A 24 -11.69 12.31 9.34
CA PHE A 24 -12.46 11.14 9.72
C PHE A 24 -11.63 10.07 10.43
N ALA A 25 -10.30 10.22 10.49
CA ALA A 25 -9.38 9.24 11.06
C ALA A 25 -9.72 8.84 12.50
N MET A 26 -10.38 9.73 13.27
CA MET A 26 -10.77 9.44 14.66
C MET A 26 -12.26 9.11 14.86
N GLU A 27 -13.15 9.63 14.01
CA GLU A 27 -14.60 9.69 14.28
C GLU A 27 -15.49 8.94 13.27
N ALA A 28 -15.00 8.54 12.10
CA ALA A 28 -15.85 7.87 11.13
C ALA A 28 -15.59 6.36 11.07
N PRO A 29 -16.62 5.51 11.16
CA PRO A 29 -16.54 4.22 10.49
C PRO A 29 -16.27 4.53 9.01
N ILE A 30 -15.19 3.97 8.44
CA ILE A 30 -14.95 3.96 6.98
C ILE A 30 -16.23 3.40 6.38
N ALA A 31 -17.06 4.28 5.83
CA ALA A 31 -18.38 3.86 5.44
C ALA A 31 -18.22 2.99 4.20
N ASP A 32 -18.98 1.92 4.31
CA ASP A 32 -19.10 0.84 3.38
C ASP A 32 -19.43 1.49 2.03
N TYR A 33 -18.59 1.29 1.02
CA TYR A 33 -19.12 1.16 -0.32
C TYR A 33 -20.07 -0.02 -0.22
N ARG A 34 -21.33 0.25 0.16
CA ARG A 34 -22.42 -0.73 0.16
C ARG A 34 -22.71 -1.03 -1.29
N VAL A 35 -21.82 -1.78 -1.90
CA VAL A 35 -22.35 -2.94 -2.53
C VAL A 35 -22.33 -3.99 -1.46
N LYS A 36 -23.53 -4.37 -1.06
CA LYS A 36 -23.74 -5.45 -0.12
C LYS A 36 -22.73 -6.55 -0.48
N PRO A 37 -22.00 -7.09 0.51
CA PRO A 37 -21.45 -8.43 0.38
C PRO A 37 -22.38 -9.28 -0.45
N PRO A 38 -21.91 -10.05 -1.46
CA PRO A 38 -22.76 -11.06 -2.07
C PRO A 38 -23.48 -11.80 -0.94
N GLU A 39 -24.81 -11.82 -0.97
CA GLU A 39 -25.59 -12.52 0.05
C GLU A 39 -25.05 -13.96 0.13
N GLY A 40 -24.57 -14.37 1.30
CA GLY A 40 -23.89 -15.65 1.50
C GLY A 40 -22.35 -15.62 1.68
N ARG A 41 -21.73 -14.49 2.07
CA ARG A 41 -20.31 -14.50 2.46
C ARG A 41 -20.07 -15.52 3.59
N HIS A 42 -19.20 -16.50 3.32
CA HIS A 42 -18.83 -17.50 4.32
C HIS A 42 -18.07 -16.82 5.48
N PRO A 43 -18.55 -16.92 6.73
CA PRO A 43 -17.93 -16.26 7.89
C PRO A 43 -16.46 -16.62 8.13
N ILE A 44 -16.04 -17.76 7.58
CA ILE A 44 -14.67 -18.28 7.66
C ILE A 44 -13.73 -17.43 6.80
N LEU A 45 -14.12 -17.11 5.57
CA LEU A 45 -13.27 -16.35 4.63
C LEU A 45 -12.92 -14.97 5.18
N GLU A 46 -13.87 -14.30 5.84
CA GLU A 46 -13.61 -12.98 6.42
C GLU A 46 -12.68 -13.01 7.64
N LYS A 47 -12.50 -14.18 8.28
CA LYS A 47 -11.57 -14.38 9.41
C LYS A 47 -10.17 -14.84 8.99
N THR A 48 -9.99 -15.27 7.74
CA THR A 48 -8.68 -15.70 7.22
C THR A 48 -7.56 -14.64 7.29
N PRO A 49 -7.82 -13.32 7.20
CA PRO A 49 -6.73 -12.33 7.22
C PRO A 49 -6.13 -12.08 8.61
N PHE A 50 -6.81 -12.46 9.69
CA PHE A 50 -6.39 -12.09 11.05
C PHE A 50 -5.04 -12.69 11.48
N PRO A 51 -4.76 -13.99 11.27
CA PRO A 51 -3.46 -14.54 11.59
C PRO A 51 -2.32 -13.88 10.80
N GLY A 52 -2.52 -13.64 9.50
CA GLY A 52 -1.55 -12.94 8.65
C GLY A 52 -1.30 -11.50 9.09
N ALA A 53 -2.35 -10.79 9.50
CA ALA A 53 -2.27 -9.45 10.08
C ALA A 53 -1.47 -9.42 11.40
N TRP A 54 -1.69 -10.38 12.31
CA TRP A 54 -0.91 -10.48 13.54
C TRP A 54 0.56 -10.81 13.28
N LEU A 55 0.81 -11.76 12.38
CA LEU A 55 2.17 -12.12 11.99
C LEU A 55 2.90 -10.91 11.38
N PHE A 56 2.24 -10.17 10.48
CA PHE A 56 2.78 -8.93 9.93
C PHE A 56 3.13 -7.93 11.03
N LEU A 57 2.24 -7.71 12.01
CA LEU A 57 2.50 -6.76 13.10
C LEU A 57 3.71 -7.17 13.95
N ILE A 58 3.87 -8.46 14.24
CA ILE A 58 5.04 -8.99 14.96
C ILE A 58 6.31 -8.75 14.14
N LEU A 59 6.29 -9.08 12.86
CA LEU A 59 7.42 -8.83 11.96
C LEU A 59 7.75 -7.34 11.84
N ALA A 60 6.73 -6.48 11.85
CA ALA A 60 6.91 -5.04 11.79
C ALA A 60 7.60 -4.49 13.04
N ILE A 61 7.13 -4.90 14.22
CA ILE A 61 7.75 -4.54 15.50
C ILE A 61 9.19 -5.06 15.56
N ALA A 62 9.42 -6.31 15.16
CA ALA A 62 10.75 -6.91 15.16
C ALA A 62 11.71 -6.18 14.19
N SER A 63 11.23 -5.81 12.99
CA SER A 63 12.05 -5.15 11.95
C SER A 63 12.46 -3.75 12.40
N ILE A 64 11.52 -2.98 12.96
CA ILE A 64 11.83 -1.67 13.54
C ILE A 64 12.73 -1.82 14.77
N GLY A 65 12.51 -2.84 15.61
CA GLY A 65 13.39 -3.15 16.74
C GLY A 65 14.83 -3.46 16.31
N LEU A 66 15.00 -4.21 15.22
CA LEU A 66 16.30 -4.52 14.62
C LEU A 66 16.99 -3.24 14.12
N MET A 67 16.26 -2.40 13.39
CA MET A 67 16.76 -1.11 12.90
C MET A 67 17.19 -0.19 14.05
N LEU A 68 16.43 -0.16 15.16
CA LEU A 68 16.77 0.62 16.34
C LEU A 68 17.98 0.06 17.09
N TYR A 69 18.09 -1.27 17.18
CA TYR A 69 19.21 -1.94 17.84
C TYR A 69 20.55 -1.63 17.11
N TYR A 70 20.54 -1.67 15.78
CA TYR A 70 21.71 -1.38 14.95
C TYR A 70 21.80 0.07 14.47
N PHE A 71 21.00 0.98 15.05
CA PHE A 71 20.93 2.37 14.59
C PHE A 71 22.28 3.08 14.63
N GLY A 72 23.06 2.90 15.71
CA GLY A 72 24.38 3.52 15.85
C GLY A 72 25.37 3.08 14.77
N THR A 73 25.51 1.78 14.56
CA THR A 73 26.39 1.20 13.54
C THR A 73 25.97 1.62 12.13
N THR A 74 24.66 1.65 11.86
CA THR A 74 24.14 2.07 10.55
C THR A 74 24.30 3.57 10.33
N MET A 75 24.20 4.39 11.39
CA MET A 75 24.52 5.82 11.34
C MET A 75 26.00 6.08 11.07
N GLU A 76 26.90 5.28 11.65
CA GLU A 76 28.34 5.37 11.34
C GLU A 76 28.59 5.02 9.87
N TYR A 77 28.01 3.92 9.38
CA TYR A 77 28.06 3.54 7.96
C TYR A 77 27.56 4.67 7.05
N ALA A 78 26.37 5.20 7.31
CA ALA A 78 25.80 6.35 6.61
C ALA A 78 26.75 7.58 6.61
N GLY A 79 27.50 7.79 7.69
CA GLY A 79 28.45 8.88 7.85
C GLY A 79 29.76 8.74 7.07
N THR A 80 29.98 7.61 6.41
CA THR A 80 31.18 7.35 5.61
C THR A 80 30.94 7.43 4.10
N ARG A 81 29.70 7.61 3.66
CA ARG A 81 29.32 7.55 2.24
C ARG A 81 28.63 8.82 1.75
N GLN A 82 28.74 9.04 0.45
CA GLN A 82 27.83 9.92 -0.28
C GLN A 82 26.68 9.08 -0.84
N ASP A 83 25.54 9.70 -1.03
CA ASP A 83 24.39 9.05 -1.65
C ASP A 83 23.71 9.94 -2.68
N VAL A 84 22.88 9.37 -3.54
CA VAL A 84 22.17 10.09 -4.58
C VAL A 84 20.68 9.81 -4.47
N LEU A 85 19.91 10.87 -4.25
CA LEU A 85 18.46 10.77 -4.38
C LEU A 85 18.10 10.82 -5.86
N TYR A 86 17.35 9.83 -6.30
CA TYR A 86 16.79 9.77 -7.65
C TYR A 86 15.30 10.07 -7.61
N LEU A 87 14.82 10.80 -8.62
CA LEU A 87 13.41 10.85 -8.98
C LEU A 87 13.18 9.96 -10.19
N PHE A 88 12.06 9.24 -10.19
CA PHE A 88 11.71 8.35 -11.27
C PHE A 88 10.51 8.88 -12.04
N PHE A 89 10.71 9.15 -13.33
CA PHE A 89 9.65 9.47 -14.27
C PHE A 89 9.65 8.44 -15.41
N TRP A 90 10.33 8.75 -16.52
CA TRP A 90 10.61 7.82 -17.60
C TRP A 90 12.00 7.20 -17.50
N GLU A 91 12.93 7.94 -16.88
CA GLU A 91 14.30 7.52 -16.57
C GLU A 91 14.64 7.92 -15.13
N MET A 92 15.69 7.30 -14.57
CA MET A 92 16.22 7.72 -13.26
C MET A 92 16.92 9.06 -13.42
N VAL A 93 16.29 10.12 -12.91
CA VAL A 93 16.88 11.46 -12.91
C VAL A 93 17.52 11.69 -11.55
N LYS A 94 18.83 11.92 -11.56
CA LYS A 94 19.58 12.36 -10.38
C LYS A 94 18.99 13.68 -9.87
N PHE A 95 18.45 13.68 -8.66
CA PHE A 95 17.82 14.84 -8.04
C PHE A 95 18.83 15.62 -7.20
N VAL A 96 19.51 14.94 -6.27
CA VAL A 96 20.53 15.57 -5.42
C VAL A 96 21.57 14.55 -4.96
N THR A 97 22.83 14.97 -4.84
CA THR A 97 23.86 14.21 -4.12
C THR A 97 23.90 14.69 -2.69
N LEU A 98 23.89 13.74 -1.76
CA LEU A 98 23.97 13.97 -0.33
C LEU A 98 25.39 13.73 0.16
N GLU A 99 25.91 14.69 0.89
CA GLU A 99 27.14 14.57 1.67
C GLU A 99 26.92 13.68 2.90
N PRO A 100 27.97 13.10 3.51
CA PRO A 100 27.80 12.08 4.55
C PRO A 100 26.94 12.51 5.75
N LEU A 101 27.06 13.76 6.20
CA LEU A 101 26.20 14.29 7.27
C LEU A 101 24.71 14.33 6.84
N GLN A 102 24.43 14.63 5.57
CA GLN A 102 23.07 14.66 5.04
C GLN A 102 22.51 13.24 4.92
N VAL A 103 23.34 12.26 4.56
CA VAL A 103 22.98 10.83 4.55
C VAL A 103 22.61 10.34 5.96
N GLN A 104 23.38 10.74 6.98
CA GLN A 104 23.05 10.46 8.38
C GLN A 104 21.72 11.08 8.82
N ILE A 105 21.50 12.36 8.49
CA ILE A 105 20.22 13.05 8.79
C ILE A 105 19.06 12.33 8.10
N LEU A 106 19.26 11.90 6.86
CA LEU A 106 18.25 11.16 6.11
C LEU A 106 17.94 9.81 6.75
N PHE A 107 18.96 9.05 7.17
CA PHE A 107 18.76 7.78 7.85
C PHE A 107 18.02 7.95 9.19
N ALA A 108 18.33 9.00 9.95
CA ALA A 108 17.58 9.35 11.16
C ALA A 108 16.11 9.67 10.83
N PHE A 109 15.85 10.42 9.74
CA PHE A 109 14.51 10.72 9.26
C PHE A 109 13.75 9.44 8.85
N ILE A 110 14.39 8.52 8.13
CA ILE A 110 13.84 7.20 7.78
C ILE A 110 13.43 6.44 9.03
N GLY A 111 14.28 6.40 10.05
CA GLY A 111 13.97 5.77 11.33
C GLY A 111 12.71 6.34 11.98
N VAL A 112 12.57 7.68 12.00
CA VAL A 112 11.38 8.36 12.51
C VAL A 112 10.14 8.02 11.68
N CYS A 113 10.24 8.04 10.35
CA CYS A 113 9.13 7.69 9.45
C CYS A 113 8.65 6.25 9.67
N SER A 114 9.57 5.30 9.84
CA SER A 114 9.24 3.90 10.09
C SER A 114 8.52 3.71 11.43
N ILE A 115 9.00 4.33 12.51
CA ILE A 115 8.35 4.29 13.83
C ILE A 115 6.98 4.96 13.80
N ALA A 116 6.90 6.17 13.24
CA ALA A 116 5.64 6.90 13.11
C ALA A 116 4.63 6.08 12.29
N SER A 117 5.09 5.41 11.24
CA SER A 117 4.25 4.56 10.40
C SER A 117 3.65 3.39 11.18
N LEU A 118 4.47 2.67 11.95
CA LEU A 118 4.00 1.60 12.83
C LEU A 118 2.95 2.10 13.83
N ILE A 119 3.23 3.20 14.52
CA ILE A 119 2.31 3.79 15.51
C ILE A 119 0.98 4.16 14.85
N MET A 120 1.02 4.83 13.69
CA MET A 120 -0.19 5.23 12.97
C MET A 120 -1.00 4.03 12.48
N VAL A 121 -0.35 2.95 12.02
CA VAL A 121 -1.05 1.71 11.64
C VAL A 121 -1.76 1.09 12.84
N ILE A 122 -1.14 1.07 14.03
CA ILE A 122 -1.76 0.55 15.25
C ILE A 122 -2.96 1.42 15.65
N ILE A 123 -2.83 2.74 15.62
CA ILE A 123 -3.90 3.69 15.96
C ILE A 123 -5.08 3.53 15.01
N ASP A 124 -4.83 3.53 13.70
CA ASP A 124 -5.86 3.38 12.68
C ASP A 124 -6.50 1.99 12.68
N SER A 125 -5.83 1.03 13.32
CA SER A 125 -6.33 -0.33 13.52
C SER A 125 -6.90 -0.58 14.91
N LYS A 126 -7.24 0.46 15.70
CA LYS A 126 -7.85 0.29 17.04
C LYS A 126 -9.04 -0.67 17.06
N GLU A 127 -9.87 -0.66 16.00
CA GLU A 127 -11.04 -1.53 15.88
C GLU A 127 -10.68 -2.99 15.59
N PHE A 128 -9.49 -3.26 15.05
CA PHE A 128 -8.95 -4.62 14.88
C PHE A 128 -8.61 -5.27 16.22
N PHE A 129 -8.32 -4.49 17.26
CA PHE A 129 -8.02 -5.03 18.60
C PHE A 129 -9.26 -5.17 19.49
N LYS A 130 -10.40 -4.58 19.08
CA LYS A 130 -11.65 -4.61 19.84
C LYS A 130 -12.51 -5.81 19.45
N GLY A 131 -12.48 -6.87 20.26
CA GLY A 131 -13.32 -8.07 20.07
C GLY A 131 -14.84 -7.83 20.18
N GLY A 132 -15.61 -8.91 20.32
CA GLY A 132 -17.06 -8.88 20.53
C GLY A 132 -17.91 -8.99 19.27
N ASP A 133 -19.21 -8.71 19.41
CA ASP A 133 -20.18 -8.86 18.32
C ASP A 133 -19.90 -7.82 17.22
N LYS A 134 -19.97 -8.26 15.95
CA LYS A 134 -19.56 -7.49 14.75
C LYS A 134 -18.06 -7.17 14.65
N TYR A 135 -17.21 -7.88 15.39
CA TYR A 135 -15.75 -7.74 15.31
C TYR A 135 -15.22 -7.73 13.87
N VAL A 136 -15.59 -8.75 13.08
CA VAL A 136 -15.12 -8.91 11.70
C VAL A 136 -15.52 -7.72 10.82
N GLU A 137 -16.74 -7.21 10.99
CA GLU A 137 -17.23 -6.04 10.26
C GLU A 137 -16.38 -4.80 10.55
N ARG A 138 -16.08 -4.54 11.83
CA ARG A 138 -15.27 -3.38 12.24
C ARG A 138 -13.81 -3.53 11.82
N ALA A 139 -13.21 -4.69 12.08
CA ALA A 139 -11.82 -4.98 11.73
C ALA A 139 -11.58 -4.93 10.21
N SER A 140 -12.54 -5.36 9.39
CA SER A 140 -12.43 -5.33 7.91
C SER A 140 -12.25 -3.93 7.30
N LYS A 141 -12.47 -2.89 8.10
CA LYS A 141 -12.30 -1.48 7.74
C LYS A 141 -10.91 -0.94 8.11
N THR A 142 -10.11 -1.67 8.87
CA THR A 142 -8.80 -1.20 9.35
C THR A 142 -7.67 -1.47 8.35
N PRO A 143 -6.57 -0.71 8.38
CA PRO A 143 -5.42 -0.99 7.55
C PRO A 143 -4.83 -2.36 7.84
N LEU A 144 -4.71 -2.76 9.12
CA LEU A 144 -4.09 -4.03 9.50
C LEU A 144 -4.83 -5.26 8.92
N TYR A 145 -6.16 -5.22 8.83
CA TYR A 145 -6.92 -6.25 8.12
C TYR A 145 -6.55 -6.34 6.64
N TRP A 146 -6.46 -5.20 5.94
CA TRP A 146 -6.14 -5.17 4.52
C TRP A 146 -4.69 -5.52 4.23
N ILE A 147 -3.77 -5.20 5.15
CA ILE A 147 -2.40 -5.73 5.11
C ILE A 147 -2.45 -7.25 5.21
N GLY A 148 -3.22 -7.82 6.15
CA GLY A 148 -3.39 -9.27 6.28
C GLY A 148 -3.97 -9.94 5.03
N VAL A 149 -4.87 -9.25 4.29
CA VAL A 149 -5.39 -9.74 3.01
C VAL A 149 -4.33 -9.66 1.92
N LEU A 150 -3.74 -8.48 1.73
CA LEU A 150 -2.98 -8.15 0.52
C LEU A 150 -1.53 -8.61 0.60
N PHE A 151 -0.86 -8.48 1.76
CA PHE A 151 0.57 -8.71 1.87
C PHE A 151 0.93 -10.17 1.58
N GLY A 152 0.37 -11.11 2.35
CA GLY A 152 0.60 -12.53 2.12
C GLY A 152 0.12 -13.00 0.74
N SER A 153 -1.06 -12.54 0.29
CA SER A 153 -1.58 -12.90 -1.03
C SER A 153 -0.66 -12.45 -2.16
N THR A 154 -0.13 -11.24 -2.08
CA THR A 154 0.79 -10.68 -3.08
C THR A 154 2.11 -11.46 -3.09
N LEU A 155 2.68 -11.75 -1.91
CA LEU A 155 3.89 -12.56 -1.80
C LEU A 155 3.74 -13.97 -2.40
N VAL A 156 2.57 -14.59 -2.24
CA VAL A 156 2.28 -15.89 -2.86
C VAL A 156 2.24 -15.77 -4.39
N LEU A 157 1.57 -14.74 -4.92
CA LEU A 157 1.54 -14.51 -6.37
C LEU A 157 2.93 -14.21 -6.93
N GLU A 158 3.72 -13.39 -6.25
CA GLU A 158 5.09 -13.08 -6.64
C GLU A 158 5.97 -14.34 -6.63
N SER A 159 5.87 -15.15 -5.58
CA SER A 159 6.59 -16.43 -5.48
C SER A 159 6.17 -17.40 -6.58
N ALA A 160 4.87 -17.48 -6.89
CA ALA A 160 4.37 -18.32 -7.98
C ALA A 160 4.90 -17.85 -9.35
N ILE A 161 4.94 -16.53 -9.60
CA ILE A 161 5.53 -15.97 -10.82
C ILE A 161 7.01 -16.35 -10.93
N ILE A 162 7.78 -16.21 -9.85
CA ILE A 162 9.20 -16.58 -9.82
C ILE A 162 9.38 -18.05 -10.18
N VAL A 163 8.63 -18.95 -9.54
CA VAL A 163 8.69 -20.39 -9.81
C VAL A 163 8.33 -20.69 -11.27
N LEU A 164 7.27 -20.08 -11.81
CA LEU A 164 6.88 -20.27 -13.20
C LEU A 164 7.95 -19.80 -14.19
N LEU A 165 8.60 -18.67 -13.90
CA LEU A 165 9.69 -18.15 -14.73
C LEU A 165 10.92 -19.07 -14.69
N GLN A 166 11.28 -19.58 -13.52
CA GLN A 166 12.36 -20.57 -13.38
C GLN A 166 12.06 -21.87 -14.12
N LEU A 167 10.82 -22.37 -14.03
CA LEU A 167 10.36 -23.54 -14.78
C LEU A 167 10.36 -23.31 -16.29
N ALA A 168 10.18 -22.06 -16.74
CA ALA A 168 10.30 -21.64 -18.13
C ALA A 168 11.75 -21.39 -18.57
N GLY A 169 12.75 -21.62 -17.70
CA GLY A 169 14.17 -21.44 -18.00
C GLY A 169 14.69 -20.01 -17.86
N ALA A 170 13.92 -19.10 -17.25
CA ALA A 170 14.41 -17.75 -16.99
C ALA A 170 15.49 -17.75 -15.89
N ASP A 171 16.53 -16.94 -16.09
CA ASP A 171 17.59 -16.75 -15.10
C ASP A 171 17.13 -15.77 -14.01
N VAL A 172 16.49 -16.29 -12.97
CA VAL A 172 16.07 -15.51 -11.80
C VAL A 172 17.20 -15.47 -10.79
N LYS A 173 17.92 -14.34 -10.75
CA LYS A 173 19.01 -14.10 -9.80
C LYS A 173 18.88 -12.73 -9.16
N VAL A 174 19.29 -12.65 -7.89
CA VAL A 174 19.52 -11.38 -7.21
C VAL A 174 20.74 -10.71 -7.86
N PRO A 175 20.69 -9.41 -8.21
CA PRO A 175 21.83 -8.70 -8.78
C PRO A 175 23.06 -8.76 -7.86
N ASP A 176 24.25 -8.94 -8.44
CA ASP A 176 25.50 -9.08 -7.68
C ASP A 176 25.75 -7.95 -6.66
N PRO A 177 25.46 -6.67 -6.94
CA PRO A 177 25.62 -5.62 -5.93
C PRO A 177 24.75 -5.85 -4.68
N LEU A 178 23.51 -6.35 -4.86
CA LEU A 178 22.57 -6.60 -3.77
C LEU A 178 22.82 -7.94 -3.08
N ALA A 179 23.41 -8.90 -3.79
CA ALA A 179 23.75 -10.22 -3.24
C ALA A 179 24.95 -10.18 -2.27
N ASN A 180 25.79 -9.14 -2.37
CA ASN A 180 27.04 -9.02 -1.61
C ASN A 180 27.01 -7.91 -0.56
N LEU A 181 25.85 -7.32 -0.27
CA LEU A 181 25.74 -6.31 0.79
C LEU A 181 26.09 -6.94 2.13
N ASP A 182 26.88 -6.24 2.93
CA ASP A 182 27.01 -6.60 4.33
C ASP A 182 25.71 -6.28 5.09
N PHE A 183 25.58 -6.82 6.31
CA PHE A 183 24.37 -6.66 7.09
C PHE A 183 24.01 -5.18 7.38
N THR A 184 25.00 -4.34 7.65
CA THR A 184 24.79 -2.92 8.01
C THR A 184 24.39 -2.12 6.77
N GLU A 185 25.05 -2.39 5.65
CA GLU A 185 24.72 -1.83 4.35
C GLU A 185 23.31 -2.23 3.92
N ALA A 186 22.96 -3.52 4.02
CA ALA A 186 21.61 -4.00 3.74
C ALA A 186 20.57 -3.30 4.62
N LEU A 187 20.84 -3.14 5.92
CA LEU A 187 19.93 -2.43 6.83
C LEU A 187 19.72 -0.97 6.40
N TYR A 188 20.77 -0.28 5.95
CA TYR A 188 20.66 1.07 5.40
C TYR A 188 19.85 1.08 4.09
N GLU A 189 20.27 0.32 3.08
CA GLU A 189 19.71 0.34 1.72
C GLU A 189 18.22 -0.04 1.71
N TYR A 190 17.84 -1.12 2.41
CA TYR A 190 16.45 -1.58 2.47
C TYR A 190 15.56 -0.66 3.33
N SER A 191 16.12 0.00 4.35
CA SER A 191 15.37 1.03 5.10
C SER A 191 15.15 2.28 4.27
N PHE A 192 16.17 2.69 3.51
CA PHE A 192 16.12 3.82 2.60
C PHE A 192 15.09 3.59 1.49
N ALA A 193 15.14 2.44 0.82
CA ALA A 193 14.20 2.08 -0.24
C ALA A 193 12.75 2.13 0.24
N GLY A 194 12.45 1.48 1.39
CA GLY A 194 11.09 1.39 1.93
C GLY A 194 10.43 2.75 2.25
N VAL A 195 11.21 3.82 2.45
CA VAL A 195 10.68 5.18 2.66
C VAL A 195 10.78 6.01 1.38
N TRP A 196 11.96 6.08 0.76
CA TRP A 196 12.21 6.97 -0.37
C TRP A 196 11.39 6.57 -1.60
N GLU A 197 11.28 5.28 -1.90
CA GLU A 197 10.48 4.82 -3.03
C GLU A 197 8.99 5.15 -2.85
N GLU A 198 8.47 5.07 -1.63
CA GLU A 198 7.08 5.46 -1.37
C GLU A 198 6.85 6.98 -1.54
N ILE A 199 7.86 7.80 -1.22
CA ILE A 199 7.82 9.23 -1.54
C ILE A 199 7.75 9.43 -3.05
N VAL A 200 8.63 8.79 -3.82
CA VAL A 200 8.69 8.95 -5.28
C VAL A 200 7.41 8.40 -5.93
N PHE A 201 7.08 7.13 -5.72
CA PHE A 201 6.03 6.46 -6.48
C PHE A 201 4.62 6.72 -5.94
N ARG A 202 4.44 7.08 -4.66
CA ARG A 202 3.11 7.41 -4.13
C ARG A 202 2.91 8.90 -3.97
N VAL A 203 3.82 9.59 -3.32
CA VAL A 203 3.63 11.03 -3.08
C VAL A 203 3.76 11.78 -4.40
N VAL A 204 4.85 11.59 -5.15
CA VAL A 204 5.09 12.35 -6.39
C VAL A 204 4.20 11.86 -7.53
N LEU A 205 4.08 10.56 -7.78
CA LEU A 205 3.33 10.04 -8.94
C LEU A 205 1.82 9.85 -8.71
N MET A 206 1.33 9.88 -7.47
CA MET A 206 -0.11 9.75 -7.19
C MET A 206 -0.67 10.91 -6.36
N GLY A 207 -0.07 11.19 -5.20
CA GLY A 207 -0.56 12.18 -4.23
C GLY A 207 -0.52 13.61 -4.76
N ILE A 208 0.58 14.02 -5.42
CA ILE A 208 0.72 15.34 -6.05
C ILE A 208 -0.24 15.48 -7.25
N PRO A 209 -0.34 14.53 -8.20
CA PRO A 209 -1.37 14.60 -9.25
C PRO A 209 -2.78 14.71 -8.68
N MET A 210 -3.13 13.93 -7.66
CA MET A 210 -4.42 14.05 -7.00
C MET A 210 -4.62 15.41 -6.32
N MET A 211 -3.58 15.98 -5.71
CA MET A 211 -3.58 17.35 -5.18
C MET A 211 -3.87 18.36 -6.28
N ILE A 212 -3.25 18.24 -7.46
CA ILE A 212 -3.48 19.13 -8.61
C ILE A 212 -4.93 19.03 -9.08
N ILE A 213 -5.46 17.81 -9.22
CA ILE A 213 -6.88 17.60 -9.59
C ILE A 213 -7.79 18.21 -8.50
N ALA A 214 -7.42 18.12 -7.22
CA ALA A 214 -8.18 18.72 -6.11
C ALA A 214 -8.15 20.26 -6.14
N ILE A 215 -7.00 20.87 -6.47
CA ILE A 215 -6.87 22.32 -6.69
C ILE A 215 -7.76 22.76 -7.85
N ALA A 216 -7.71 22.05 -8.99
CA ALA A 216 -8.57 22.33 -10.14
C ALA A 216 -10.06 22.16 -9.79
N GLY A 217 -10.37 21.20 -8.91
CA GLY A 217 -11.69 20.97 -8.33
C GLY A 217 -12.07 21.92 -7.20
N ARG A 218 -11.25 22.93 -6.88
CA ARG A 218 -11.44 23.93 -5.80
C ARG A 218 -11.70 23.30 -4.42
N GLN A 219 -11.09 22.16 -4.14
CA GLN A 219 -11.17 21.51 -2.83
C GLN A 219 -10.29 22.27 -1.83
N LYS A 220 -10.76 22.47 -0.60
CA LYS A 220 -10.03 23.23 0.44
C LYS A 220 -8.85 22.45 1.03
N ASP A 221 -8.90 21.12 0.93
CA ASP A 221 -7.95 20.21 1.57
C ASP A 221 -7.02 19.52 0.58
N PHE A 222 -6.74 20.19 -0.54
CA PHE A 222 -5.84 19.67 -1.57
C PHE A 222 -4.47 19.25 -1.01
N TRP A 223 -3.99 19.93 0.03
CA TRP A 223 -2.68 19.65 0.66
C TRP A 223 -2.62 18.29 1.36
N LYS A 224 -3.76 17.62 1.61
CA LYS A 224 -3.81 16.29 2.26
C LYS A 224 -3.54 15.13 1.30
N TYR A 225 -3.76 15.31 -0.01
CA TYR A 225 -3.63 14.24 -1.02
C TYR A 225 -2.23 13.62 -1.13
N PRO A 226 -1.12 14.37 -0.95
CA PRO A 226 0.23 13.80 -0.84
C PRO A 226 0.36 12.70 0.23
N PHE A 227 -0.45 12.74 1.30
CA PHE A 227 -0.41 11.75 2.38
C PHE A 227 -1.29 10.51 2.13
N GLY A 228 -2.05 10.49 1.03
CA GLY A 228 -2.96 9.40 0.68
C GLY A 228 -4.23 9.35 1.52
N GLY A 229 -4.89 8.19 1.56
CA GLY A 229 -6.16 8.01 2.30
C GLY A 229 -7.35 8.78 1.70
N PHE A 230 -7.25 9.20 0.44
CA PHE A 230 -8.30 9.90 -0.30
C PHE A 230 -9.27 8.95 -1.01
N GLY A 231 -9.24 7.65 -0.68
CA GLY A 231 -10.09 6.56 -1.18
C GLY A 231 -9.98 6.26 -2.66
N VAL A 232 -10.94 5.46 -3.15
CA VAL A 232 -10.90 4.88 -4.49
C VAL A 232 -11.82 5.67 -5.44
N SER A 233 -11.22 6.32 -6.43
CA SER A 233 -11.89 6.99 -7.55
C SER A 233 -11.29 6.51 -8.88
N ARG A 234 -11.92 6.81 -10.02
CA ARG A 234 -11.36 6.44 -11.32
C ARG A 234 -10.00 7.07 -11.56
N ALA A 235 -9.83 8.35 -11.23
CA ALA A 235 -8.55 9.04 -11.29
C ALA A 235 -7.49 8.35 -10.40
N ALA A 236 -7.85 7.99 -9.16
CA ALA A 236 -6.95 7.29 -8.25
C ALA A 236 -6.52 5.91 -8.78
N VAL A 237 -7.45 5.14 -9.36
CA VAL A 237 -7.15 3.83 -9.96
C VAL A 237 -6.25 3.95 -11.18
N ILE A 238 -6.48 4.94 -12.04
CA ILE A 238 -5.61 5.20 -13.20
C ILE A 238 -4.19 5.55 -12.73
N LEU A 239 -4.07 6.49 -11.78
CA LEU A 239 -2.78 6.89 -11.22
C LEU A 239 -2.07 5.74 -10.51
N MET A 240 -2.81 4.88 -9.80
CA MET A 240 -2.29 3.64 -9.21
C MET A 240 -1.67 2.76 -10.30
N ILE A 241 -2.42 2.42 -11.34
CA ILE A 241 -1.94 1.53 -12.42
C ILE A 241 -0.69 2.14 -13.09
N VAL A 242 -0.73 3.42 -13.44
CA VAL A 242 0.39 4.12 -14.07
C VAL A 242 1.61 4.12 -13.15
N SER A 243 1.44 4.47 -11.87
CA SER A 243 2.52 4.42 -10.87
C SER A 243 3.10 3.01 -10.71
N SER A 244 2.27 1.97 -10.68
CA SER A 244 2.73 0.58 -10.56
C SER A 244 3.52 0.12 -11.79
N ILE A 245 3.13 0.54 -13.00
CA ILE A 245 3.87 0.24 -14.24
C ILE A 245 5.24 0.93 -14.23
N ILE A 246 5.27 2.23 -13.88
CA ILE A 246 6.50 3.00 -13.80
C ILE A 246 7.43 2.39 -12.72
N PHE A 247 6.88 2.00 -11.58
CA PHE A 247 7.60 1.33 -10.50
C PHE A 247 8.22 0.00 -10.93
N ALA A 248 7.46 -0.84 -11.63
CA ALA A 248 7.94 -2.10 -12.19
C ALA A 248 9.03 -1.90 -13.25
N TYR A 249 8.89 -0.87 -14.08
CA TYR A 249 9.90 -0.50 -15.08
C TYR A 249 11.19 -0.01 -14.44
N ALA A 250 11.10 0.78 -13.37
CA ALA A 250 12.26 1.25 -12.60
C ALA A 250 13.14 0.11 -12.08
N HIS A 251 12.53 -1.02 -11.76
CA HIS A 251 13.22 -2.20 -11.29
C HIS A 251 13.86 -3.04 -12.40
N ALA A 252 13.48 -2.82 -13.67
CA ALA A 252 13.99 -3.59 -14.80
C ALA A 252 15.50 -3.36 -15.02
N SER A 253 15.98 -2.12 -14.83
CA SER A 253 17.39 -1.78 -15.07
C SER A 253 18.35 -2.36 -14.03
N GLY A 254 17.87 -2.64 -12.82
CA GLY A 254 18.68 -3.24 -11.75
C GLY A 254 18.52 -4.75 -11.62
N TRP A 255 17.28 -5.25 -11.71
CA TRP A 255 16.95 -6.65 -11.44
C TRP A 255 16.68 -7.49 -12.69
N GLY A 256 16.51 -6.85 -13.84
CA GLY A 256 16.04 -7.49 -15.07
C GLY A 256 14.51 -7.61 -15.15
N TRP A 257 14.01 -7.93 -16.35
CA TRP A 257 12.57 -7.95 -16.66
C TRP A 257 11.75 -8.95 -15.85
N TRP A 258 12.36 -10.01 -15.34
CA TRP A 258 11.65 -11.01 -14.52
C TRP A 258 11.08 -10.37 -13.25
N LYS A 259 11.82 -9.45 -12.62
CA LYS A 259 11.43 -8.78 -11.38
C LYS A 259 10.35 -7.73 -11.62
N SER A 260 10.30 -7.14 -12.82
CA SER A 260 9.24 -6.17 -13.17
C SER A 260 7.84 -6.77 -13.03
N PHE A 261 7.64 -8.05 -13.35
CA PHE A 261 6.32 -8.69 -13.19
C PHE A 261 5.90 -8.84 -11.74
N THR A 262 6.83 -9.19 -10.85
CA THR A 262 6.53 -9.31 -9.41
C THR A 262 6.35 -7.94 -8.78
N VAL A 263 7.23 -6.98 -9.09
CA VAL A 263 7.16 -5.60 -8.61
C VAL A 263 5.90 -4.88 -9.09
N LEU A 264 5.36 -5.22 -10.27
CA LEU A 264 4.06 -4.68 -10.70
C LEU A 264 2.94 -5.06 -9.73
N LEU A 265 2.92 -6.29 -9.21
CA LEU A 265 1.94 -6.73 -8.23
C LEU A 265 2.11 -5.99 -6.89
N GLY A 266 3.35 -5.91 -6.40
CA GLY A 266 3.68 -5.10 -5.22
C GLY A 266 3.25 -3.65 -5.39
N GLY A 267 3.54 -3.04 -6.55
CA GLY A 267 3.15 -1.68 -6.88
C GLY A 267 1.63 -1.47 -6.87
N LEU A 268 0.84 -2.44 -7.34
CA LEU A 268 -0.63 -2.37 -7.29
C LEU A 268 -1.13 -2.47 -5.84
N MET A 269 -0.55 -3.38 -5.05
CA MET A 269 -0.85 -3.50 -3.62
C MET A 269 -0.55 -2.21 -2.87
N PHE A 270 0.66 -1.66 -3.03
CA PHE A 270 1.09 -0.43 -2.38
C PHE A 270 0.22 0.75 -2.82
N GLY A 271 0.00 0.93 -4.13
CA GLY A 271 -0.86 2.01 -4.61
C GLY A 271 -2.30 1.93 -4.07
N TYR A 272 -2.84 0.71 -3.92
CA TYR A 272 -4.14 0.49 -3.26
C TYR A 272 -4.14 0.89 -1.78
N LEU A 273 -3.14 0.44 -1.02
CA LEU A 273 -2.99 0.78 0.39
C LEU A 273 -2.75 2.29 0.58
N PHE A 274 -2.02 2.94 -0.32
CA PHE A 274 -1.78 4.39 -0.29
C PHE A 274 -3.08 5.17 -0.48
N MET A 275 -3.86 4.87 -1.54
CA MET A 275 -5.10 5.61 -1.76
C MET A 275 -6.14 5.34 -0.66
N ARG A 276 -6.19 4.12 -0.11
CA ARG A 276 -7.18 3.75 0.90
C ARG A 276 -6.82 4.20 2.31
N PHE A 277 -5.57 4.08 2.71
CA PHE A 277 -5.12 4.32 4.09
C PHE A 277 -4.03 5.37 4.20
N GLY A 278 -3.18 5.53 3.20
CA GLY A 278 -2.17 6.59 3.17
C GLY A 278 -0.74 6.09 3.32
N ILE A 279 0.18 7.04 3.26
CA ILE A 279 1.62 6.80 3.09
C ILE A 279 2.25 6.00 4.24
N HIS A 280 1.78 6.17 5.47
CA HIS A 280 2.29 5.41 6.62
C HIS A 280 2.03 3.90 6.49
N VAL A 281 0.91 3.50 5.87
CA VAL A 281 0.65 2.06 5.65
C VAL A 281 1.64 1.53 4.64
N THR A 282 1.86 2.24 3.53
CA THR A 282 2.72 1.72 2.46
C THR A 282 4.19 1.75 2.83
N ILE A 283 4.67 2.78 3.53
CA ILE A 283 6.02 2.78 4.11
C ILE A 283 6.22 1.55 4.99
N LEU A 284 5.26 1.24 5.88
CA LEU A 284 5.40 0.09 6.76
C LEU A 284 5.42 -1.21 5.97
N VAL A 285 4.48 -1.42 5.03
CA VAL A 285 4.43 -2.66 4.25
C VAL A 285 5.66 -2.83 3.37
N HIS A 286 6.13 -1.75 2.73
CA HIS A 286 7.33 -1.77 1.88
C HIS A 286 8.57 -2.09 2.72
N LEU A 287 8.75 -1.42 3.86
CA LEU A 287 9.83 -1.72 4.79
C LEU A 287 9.84 -3.22 5.19
N ILE A 288 8.69 -3.80 5.52
CA ILE A 288 8.64 -5.21 5.92
C ILE A 288 8.91 -6.16 4.75
N ASN A 289 8.46 -5.81 3.55
CA ASN A 289 8.77 -6.56 2.34
C ASN A 289 10.29 -6.66 2.12
N ASP A 290 10.99 -5.54 2.25
CA ASP A 290 12.43 -5.47 1.99
C ASP A 290 13.25 -6.07 3.12
N PHE A 291 12.76 -5.93 4.36
CA PHE A 291 13.41 -6.51 5.52
C PHE A 291 13.43 -8.04 5.50
N PHE A 292 12.69 -8.71 4.62
CA PHE A 292 12.88 -10.15 4.40
C PHE A 292 14.31 -10.49 3.96
N ALA A 293 14.95 -9.63 3.18
CA ALA A 293 16.36 -9.80 2.82
C ALA A 293 17.27 -9.60 4.05
N VAL A 294 17.01 -8.58 4.86
CA VAL A 294 17.74 -8.30 6.10
C VAL A 294 17.59 -9.44 7.10
N TRP A 295 16.39 -9.99 7.26
CA TRP A 295 16.12 -11.09 8.17
C TRP A 295 16.86 -12.37 7.76
N LEU A 296 16.92 -12.66 6.47
CA LEU A 296 17.69 -13.79 5.95
C LEU A 296 19.18 -13.66 6.34
N MET A 297 19.74 -12.44 6.37
CA MET A 297 21.11 -12.19 6.82
C MET A 297 21.25 -12.24 8.35
N ALA A 298 20.25 -11.76 9.10
CA ALA A 298 20.34 -11.60 10.55
C ALA A 298 20.13 -12.88 11.34
N VAL A 299 19.16 -13.70 10.94
CA VAL A 299 18.71 -14.88 11.71
C VAL A 299 18.62 -16.15 10.86
N ASP A 300 19.06 -16.09 9.60
CA ASP A 300 19.18 -17.21 8.67
C ASP A 300 17.92 -18.09 8.65
N LEU A 301 18.05 -19.40 8.86
CA LEU A 301 16.97 -20.37 8.76
C LEU A 301 15.82 -20.09 9.74
N TRP A 302 16.03 -19.38 10.85
CA TRP A 302 14.97 -19.05 11.81
C TRP A 302 13.92 -18.11 11.23
N PHE A 303 14.28 -17.34 10.20
CA PHE A 303 13.33 -16.50 9.47
C PHE A 303 12.42 -17.30 8.52
N THR A 304 12.82 -18.52 8.13
CA THR A 304 12.04 -19.32 7.19
C THR A 304 10.65 -19.66 7.71
N LEU A 305 10.49 -19.90 9.01
CA LEU A 305 9.18 -20.23 9.59
C LEU A 305 8.18 -19.06 9.49
N PRO A 306 8.49 -17.84 9.97
CA PRO A 306 7.63 -16.68 9.73
C PRO A 306 7.32 -16.44 8.25
N PHE A 307 8.30 -16.62 7.36
CA PHE A 307 8.09 -16.48 5.93
C PHE A 307 7.11 -17.55 5.38
N LEU A 308 7.28 -18.81 5.75
CA LEU A 308 6.35 -19.87 5.36
C LEU A 308 4.94 -19.63 5.90
N LEU A 309 4.82 -19.14 7.14
CA LEU A 309 3.53 -18.79 7.72
C LEU A 309 2.85 -17.65 6.95
N ILE A 310 3.59 -16.61 6.52
CA ILE A 310 2.98 -15.54 5.73
C ILE A 310 2.51 -16.06 4.37
N LEU A 311 3.25 -17.00 3.74
CA LEU A 311 2.82 -17.65 2.51
C LEU A 311 1.58 -18.52 2.70
N ILE A 312 1.50 -19.29 3.80
CA ILE A 312 0.32 -20.10 4.13
C ILE A 312 -0.90 -19.20 4.30
N PHE A 313 -0.79 -18.12 5.09
CA PHE A 313 -1.88 -17.16 5.24
C PHE A 313 -2.19 -16.41 3.94
N GLY A 314 -1.18 -16.19 3.10
CA GLY A 314 -1.34 -15.67 1.74
C GLY A 314 -2.25 -16.55 0.89
N VAL A 315 -1.98 -17.86 0.84
CA VAL A 315 -2.82 -18.82 0.10
C VAL A 315 -4.26 -18.79 0.61
N LEU A 316 -4.46 -18.73 1.93
CA LEU A 316 -5.80 -18.67 2.54
C LEU A 316 -6.54 -17.36 2.24
N THR A 317 -5.83 -16.26 2.02
CA THR A 317 -6.41 -14.93 1.74
C THR A 317 -6.55 -14.62 0.26
N LEU A 318 -5.92 -15.40 -0.64
CA LEU A 318 -6.06 -15.25 -2.09
C LEU A 318 -7.52 -15.20 -2.56
N PRO A 319 -8.43 -16.11 -2.15
CA PRO A 319 -9.84 -16.03 -2.56
C PRO A 319 -10.50 -14.71 -2.13
N VAL A 320 -10.17 -14.21 -0.94
CA VAL A 320 -10.69 -12.92 -0.43
C VAL A 320 -10.20 -11.76 -1.29
N MET A 321 -8.90 -11.76 -1.62
CA MET A 321 -8.31 -10.77 -2.52
C MET A 321 -8.96 -10.83 -3.90
N PHE A 322 -9.06 -12.02 -4.53
CA PHE A 322 -9.66 -12.17 -5.86
C PHE A 322 -11.11 -11.71 -5.90
N VAL A 323 -11.94 -12.10 -4.92
CA VAL A 323 -13.34 -11.66 -4.85
C VAL A 323 -13.42 -10.13 -4.76
N LYS A 324 -12.60 -9.51 -3.89
CA LYS A 324 -12.59 -8.05 -3.72
C LYS A 324 -12.07 -7.31 -4.95
N THR A 325 -11.03 -7.82 -5.59
CA THR A 325 -10.47 -7.26 -6.83
C THR A 325 -11.46 -7.38 -7.98
N TRP A 326 -12.02 -8.57 -8.22
CA TRP A 326 -13.05 -8.80 -9.24
C TRP A 326 -14.27 -7.89 -9.04
N TYR A 327 -14.72 -7.82 -7.80
CA TYR A 327 -15.80 -6.95 -7.39
C TYR A 327 -15.49 -5.47 -7.71
N GLY A 328 -14.29 -4.98 -7.38
CA GLY A 328 -13.84 -3.63 -7.72
C GLY A 328 -13.80 -3.38 -9.23
N ILE A 329 -13.29 -4.32 -10.02
CA ILE A 329 -13.24 -4.24 -11.50
C ILE A 329 -14.65 -4.07 -12.08
N LYS A 330 -15.61 -4.89 -11.63
CA LYS A 330 -17.00 -4.84 -12.12
C LYS A 330 -17.66 -3.47 -11.87
N HIS A 331 -17.23 -2.74 -10.84
CA HIS A 331 -17.82 -1.47 -10.44
C HIS A 331 -16.97 -0.25 -10.81
N LEU A 332 -15.90 -0.42 -11.60
CA LEU A 332 -15.06 0.71 -12.05
C LEU A 332 -15.87 1.81 -12.75
N LYS A 333 -16.89 1.44 -13.55
CA LYS A 333 -17.74 2.39 -14.28
C LYS A 333 -18.66 3.19 -13.37
N THR A 334 -18.99 2.67 -12.20
CA THR A 334 -19.88 3.34 -11.22
C THR A 334 -19.10 4.11 -10.16
N MET A 335 -17.76 4.08 -10.19
CA MET A 335 -16.92 4.87 -9.31
C MET A 335 -16.95 6.35 -9.70
N SER A 336 -16.79 7.21 -8.70
CA SER A 336 -16.65 8.63 -8.93
C SER A 336 -15.47 8.93 -9.86
N ASN A 337 -15.59 9.93 -10.75
CA ASN A 337 -14.49 10.34 -11.64
C ASN A 337 -13.22 10.70 -10.84
N THR A 338 -13.36 11.73 -10.00
CA THR A 338 -12.27 12.32 -9.22
C THR A 338 -12.43 12.10 -7.73
N GLY A 339 -13.64 11.74 -7.30
CA GLY A 339 -14.03 11.76 -5.89
C GLY A 339 -14.63 13.07 -5.43
N PHE A 340 -14.51 14.17 -6.19
CA PHE A 340 -14.75 15.55 -5.68
C PHE A 340 -16.15 16.11 -5.89
N LYS A 341 -16.92 15.58 -6.84
CA LYS A 341 -18.26 16.05 -7.20
C LYS A 341 -19.26 14.91 -7.15
N LYS A 342 -20.54 15.23 -6.88
CA LYS A 342 -21.67 14.37 -7.27
C LYS A 342 -21.50 14.17 -8.78
N ASP A 343 -21.06 13.00 -9.20
CA ASP A 343 -21.39 12.59 -10.56
C ASP A 343 -22.92 12.54 -10.54
N GLU A 344 -23.57 13.37 -11.35
CA GLU A 344 -25.01 13.26 -11.56
C GLU A 344 -25.29 11.79 -11.90
N PRO A 345 -26.35 11.18 -11.33
CA PRO A 345 -26.68 9.81 -11.69
C PRO A 345 -26.72 9.74 -13.22
N PRO A 346 -26.16 8.69 -13.84
CA PRO A 346 -26.32 8.51 -15.28
C PRO A 346 -27.79 8.69 -15.57
N GLU A 347 -28.13 9.61 -16.49
CA GLU A 347 -29.51 9.76 -16.95
C GLU A 347 -30.03 8.35 -17.22
N ASP A 348 -31.11 7.98 -16.53
CA ASP A 348 -31.76 6.71 -16.83
C ASP A 348 -31.93 6.66 -18.35
N PRO A 349 -31.52 5.57 -19.02
CA PRO A 349 -31.74 5.45 -20.45
C PRO A 349 -33.22 5.78 -20.68
N PRO A 350 -33.56 6.58 -21.72
CA PRO A 350 -34.91 7.03 -21.94
C PRO A 350 -35.83 5.83 -21.79
N GLN A 351 -36.76 5.92 -20.83
CA GLN A 351 -37.80 4.93 -20.68
C GLN A 351 -38.58 4.98 -21.99
N ASP A 352 -38.18 4.16 -22.95
CA ASP A 352 -39.02 3.84 -24.07
C ASP A 352 -40.28 3.28 -23.46
N ASN A 353 -41.35 4.07 -23.60
CA ASN A 353 -42.72 3.69 -23.33
C ASN A 353 -43.06 2.48 -24.20
N MET A 354 -42.58 1.28 -23.85
CA MET A 354 -43.25 0.04 -24.22
C MET A 354 -44.45 -0.06 -23.30
N GLY A 355 -45.50 0.61 -23.76
CA GLY A 355 -46.82 0.57 -23.16
C GLY A 355 -47.23 -0.88 -22.91
N SER A 356 -47.87 -1.04 -21.75
CA SER A 356 -49.11 -1.78 -21.60
C SER A 356 -49.71 -2.24 -22.92
N ASN A 357 -49.64 -3.55 -23.18
CA ASN A 357 -50.72 -4.37 -23.72
C ASN A 357 -50.14 -5.76 -23.91
N ILE A 358 -50.59 -6.71 -23.08
CA ILE A 358 -51.09 -8.02 -23.53
C ILE A 358 -51.84 -8.62 -22.32
N TYR A 359 -53.09 -8.97 -22.61
CA TYR A 359 -54.02 -9.73 -21.80
C TYR A 359 -53.55 -11.16 -21.54
#